data_AF-A0A7J7VWZ6-F1
#
_entry.id   AF-A0A7J7VWZ6-F1
#
_cell.length_a   1.000
_cell.length_b   1.000
_cell.length_c   1.000
_cell.angle_alpha   90.00
_cell.angle_beta   90.00
_cell.angle_gamma   90.00
#
_symmetry.space_group_name_H-M   'P 1'
#
loop_
_entity.id
_entity.type
_entity.pdbx_description
1 polymer ?
#
loop_
_entity_poly.entity_id
_entity_poly.type
_entity_poly.pdbx_seq_one_letter_code
_entity_poly.pdbx_strand_id
1 'polypeptide(L)'
;MGPGPIAGEGDIKMHCCVAAYISDYAFLSTALLPHHCQHKVHFMVSLDHSMWFHAPFRADHWMLYECESPWAGGSRGLVRGQLWRRDGVLAVSCAQEGVIRVKPPVTESRL
;
A
#
# COMPACT_ATOMS: atom_id res chain seq x y z
N MET A 1 5.74 30.42 -18.01
CA MET A 1 6.86 29.55 -17.57
C MET A 1 6.31 28.59 -16.52
N GLY A 2 5.48 27.62 -16.94
CA GLY A 2 5.09 26.50 -16.08
C GLY A 2 6.20 25.46 -16.09
N PRO A 3 6.32 24.59 -15.08
CA PRO A 3 7.26 23.48 -15.14
C PRO A 3 6.96 22.65 -16.40
N GLY A 4 7.99 22.40 -17.20
CA GLY A 4 7.88 21.55 -18.39
C GLY A 4 7.35 20.16 -18.04
N PRO A 5 6.94 19.36 -19.04
CA PRO A 5 6.32 18.07 -18.80
C PRO A 5 7.28 17.17 -17.99
N ILE A 6 6.90 16.90 -16.75
CA ILE A 6 7.51 15.87 -15.92
C ILE A 6 7.12 14.53 -16.54
N ALA A 7 8.09 13.90 -17.22
CA ALA A 7 7.95 12.70 -18.03
C ALA A 7 7.09 12.87 -19.29
N GLY A 8 7.69 12.53 -20.43
CA GLY A 8 7.07 12.66 -21.74
C GLY A 8 5.76 11.89 -21.85
N GLU A 9 4.89 12.38 -22.72
CA GLU A 9 3.54 11.92 -23.05
C GLU A 9 3.46 10.48 -23.63
N GLY A 10 4.39 9.58 -23.33
CA GLY A 10 4.59 8.37 -24.16
C GLY A 10 5.07 7.08 -23.52
N ASP A 11 5.43 7.00 -22.23
CA ASP A 11 5.84 5.71 -21.64
C ASP A 11 4.93 5.24 -20.50
N ILE A 12 3.91 4.46 -20.88
CA ILE A 12 3.03 3.77 -19.93
C ILE A 12 3.83 2.88 -18.95
N LYS A 13 5.00 2.36 -19.33
CA LYS A 13 5.84 1.56 -18.42
C LYS A 13 6.37 2.42 -17.28
N MET A 14 6.76 3.67 -17.55
CA MET A 14 7.19 4.58 -16.50
C MET A 14 6.06 4.88 -15.51
N HIS A 15 4.84 5.12 -16.01
CA HIS A 15 3.67 5.29 -15.15
C HIS A 15 3.36 4.03 -14.33
N CYS A 16 3.50 2.84 -14.91
CA CYS A 16 3.39 1.57 -14.19
C CYS A 16 4.47 1.41 -13.12
N CYS A 17 5.72 1.78 -13.40
CA CYS A 17 6.81 1.75 -12.41
C CYS A 17 6.54 2.70 -11.24
N VAL A 18 6.05 3.91 -11.52
CA VAL A 18 5.67 4.88 -10.48
C VAL A 18 4.50 4.34 -9.65
N ALA A 19 3.47 3.78 -10.29
CA ALA A 19 2.37 3.15 -9.57
C ALA A 19 2.84 1.96 -8.72
N ALA A 20 3.75 1.13 -9.23
CA ALA A 20 4.32 0.02 -8.49
C ALA A 20 5.06 0.51 -7.24
N TYR A 21 5.92 1.51 -7.39
CA TYR A 21 6.62 2.13 -6.26
C TYR A 21 5.66 2.70 -5.21
N ILE A 22 4.65 3.47 -5.63
CA ILE A 22 3.68 4.08 -4.72
C ILE A 22 2.79 3.01 -4.05
N SER A 23 2.43 1.95 -4.78
CA SER A 23 1.51 0.93 -4.29
C SER A 23 2.04 0.13 -3.11
N ASP A 24 3.36 -0.01 -2.95
CA ASP A 24 4.01 -0.68 -1.81
C ASP A 24 4.36 0.32 -0.69
N TYR A 25 4.31 1.63 -0.97
CA TYR A 25 4.64 2.65 0.03
C TYR A 25 3.59 2.70 1.14
N ALA A 26 3.99 2.30 2.35
CA ALA A 26 3.15 2.26 3.54
C ALA A 26 1.87 1.40 3.41
N PHE A 27 1.75 0.56 2.39
CA PHE A 27 0.54 -0.21 2.12
C PHE A 27 0.23 -1.22 3.23
N LEU A 28 1.24 -1.95 3.69
CA LEU A 28 1.12 -2.89 4.81
C LEU A 28 0.70 -2.21 6.14
N SER A 29 0.91 -0.89 6.27
CA SER A 29 0.49 -0.15 7.47
C SER A 29 -1.03 -0.06 7.61
N THR A 30 -1.79 -0.26 6.53
CA THR A 30 -3.26 -0.35 6.57
C THR A 30 -3.73 -1.45 7.52
N ALA A 31 -2.98 -2.56 7.63
CA ALA A 31 -3.30 -3.63 8.57
C ALA A 31 -3.09 -3.24 10.04
N LEU A 32 -2.37 -2.15 10.33
CA LEU A 32 -2.19 -1.65 11.70
C LEU A 32 -3.28 -0.68 12.15
N LEU A 33 -4.09 -0.13 11.24
CA LEU A 33 -5.07 0.91 11.58
C LEU A 33 -6.02 0.47 12.70
N PRO A 34 -6.55 -0.77 12.75
CA PRO A 34 -7.39 -1.22 13.86
C PRO A 34 -6.62 -1.47 15.18
N HIS A 35 -5.28 -1.48 15.16
CA HIS A 35 -4.43 -1.97 16.26
C HIS A 35 -3.47 -0.91 16.84
N HIS A 36 -3.47 0.31 16.30
CA HIS A 36 -2.48 1.37 16.56
C HIS A 36 -2.26 1.74 18.04
N CYS A 37 -3.27 1.59 18.90
CA CYS A 37 -3.18 1.90 20.34
C CYS A 37 -2.75 0.72 21.22
N GLN A 38 -2.80 -0.52 20.73
CA GLN A 38 -2.69 -1.72 21.57
C GLN A 38 -1.34 -2.43 21.43
N HIS A 39 -0.66 -2.24 20.30
CA HIS A 39 0.51 -3.04 19.97
C HIS A 39 1.65 -2.18 19.44
N LYS A 40 2.83 -2.32 20.08
CA LYS A 40 4.06 -1.72 19.57
C LYS A 40 4.67 -2.64 18.52
N VAL A 41 4.59 -2.25 17.26
CA VAL A 41 5.24 -2.97 16.16
C VAL A 41 6.75 -2.95 16.38
N HIS A 42 7.35 -4.13 16.42
CA HIS A 42 8.79 -4.34 16.54
C HIS A 42 9.46 -4.48 15.18
N PHE A 43 8.80 -5.21 14.27
CA PHE A 43 9.34 -5.56 12.97
C PHE A 43 8.20 -5.73 11.98
N MET A 44 8.38 -5.18 10.78
CA MET A 44 7.42 -5.26 9.69
C MET A 44 8.17 -5.35 8.37
N VAL A 45 7.76 -6.27 7.50
CA VAL A 45 8.36 -6.45 6.16
C VAL A 45 7.34 -7.04 5.19
N SER A 46 7.35 -6.59 3.94
CA SER A 46 6.57 -7.18 2.85
C SER A 46 7.05 -8.61 2.56
N LEU A 47 6.12 -9.54 2.37
CA LEU A 47 6.43 -10.91 1.94
C LEU A 47 6.30 -11.06 0.44
N ASP A 48 5.20 -10.55 -0.10
CA ASP A 48 4.92 -10.50 -1.53
C ASP A 48 4.34 -9.13 -1.91
N HIS A 49 4.13 -8.92 -3.21
CA HIS A 49 3.34 -7.82 -3.74
C HIS A 49 2.83 -8.20 -5.12
N SER A 50 1.53 -8.11 -5.33
CA SER A 50 0.86 -8.45 -6.59
C SER A 50 0.07 -7.26 -7.10
N MET A 51 0.16 -7.01 -8.42
CA MET A 51 -0.55 -5.93 -9.09
C MET A 51 -1.21 -6.42 -10.37
N TRP A 52 -2.40 -5.91 -10.64
CA TRP A 52 -3.14 -6.13 -11.88
C TRP A 52 -3.51 -4.79 -12.51
N PHE A 53 -3.07 -4.57 -13.74
CA PHE A 53 -3.31 -3.34 -14.50
C PHE A 53 -4.50 -3.54 -15.44
N HIS A 54 -5.56 -2.77 -15.23
CA HIS A 54 -6.85 -2.94 -15.91
C HIS A 54 -7.10 -1.91 -17.01
N ALA A 55 -6.58 -0.69 -16.83
CA ALA A 55 -6.77 0.42 -17.76
C ALA A 55 -5.55 1.34 -17.82
N PRO A 56 -5.32 2.05 -18.96
CA PRO A 56 -4.29 3.08 -19.04
C PRO A 56 -4.54 4.21 -18.03
N PHE A 57 -3.45 4.73 -17.48
CA PHE A 57 -3.45 5.84 -16.54
C PHE A 57 -2.17 6.66 -16.66
N ARG A 58 -2.19 7.83 -16.02
CA ARG A 58 -1.07 8.75 -15.91
C ARG A 58 -0.78 8.97 -14.43
N ALA A 59 0.40 8.54 -13.98
CA ALA A 59 0.81 8.64 -12.58
C ALA A 59 1.08 10.08 -12.11
N ASP A 60 1.22 11.02 -13.06
CA ASP A 60 1.33 12.46 -12.82
C ASP A 60 -0.04 13.18 -12.79
N HIS A 61 -1.13 12.44 -13.01
CA HIS A 61 -2.48 12.90 -12.69
C HIS A 61 -2.90 12.42 -11.30
N TRP A 62 -3.87 13.12 -10.70
CA TRP A 62 -4.48 12.65 -9.46
C TRP A 62 -5.13 11.28 -9.63
N MET A 63 -4.78 10.38 -8.73
CA MET A 63 -5.39 9.08 -8.54
C MET A 63 -5.74 8.89 -7.07
N LEU A 64 -6.87 8.25 -6.79
CA LEU A 64 -7.24 7.83 -5.43
C LEU A 64 -6.64 6.44 -5.20
N TYR A 65 -5.84 6.28 -4.14
CA TYR A 65 -5.40 4.96 -3.68
C TYR A 65 -6.26 4.55 -2.47
N GLU A 66 -7.25 3.71 -2.71
CA GLU A 66 -8.09 3.13 -1.68
C GLU A 66 -7.43 1.85 -1.15
N CYS A 67 -7.16 1.80 0.15
CA CYS A 67 -6.51 0.65 0.79
C CYS A 67 -7.39 0.09 1.91
N GLU A 68 -7.51 -1.23 1.95
CA GLU A 68 -8.19 -1.95 3.02
C GLU A 68 -7.32 -3.11 3.55
N SER A 69 -7.64 -3.58 4.76
CA SER A 69 -7.03 -4.75 5.36
C SER A 69 -8.12 -5.72 5.82
N PRO A 70 -8.46 -6.75 5.02
CA PRO A 70 -9.48 -7.71 5.41
C PRO A 70 -9.05 -8.63 6.57
N TRP A 71 -7.75 -8.77 6.84
CA TRP A 71 -7.27 -9.71 7.86
C TRP A 71 -5.87 -9.36 8.41
N ALA A 72 -5.70 -9.53 9.72
CA ALA A 72 -4.41 -9.55 10.38
C ALA A 72 -4.42 -10.59 11.52
N GLY A 73 -3.38 -11.43 11.57
CA GLY A 73 -3.30 -12.54 12.52
C GLY A 73 -2.07 -13.39 12.30
N GLY A 74 -1.71 -14.25 13.25
CA GLY A 74 -0.55 -15.15 13.09
C GLY A 74 0.76 -14.42 12.74
N SER A 75 0.91 -13.19 13.23
CA SER A 75 2.02 -12.28 12.89
C SER A 75 2.17 -11.92 11.41
N ARG A 76 1.04 -11.88 10.68
CA ARG A 76 0.93 -11.43 9.29
C ARG A 76 -0.26 -10.48 9.13
N GLY A 77 -0.25 -9.69 8.06
CA GLY A 77 -1.36 -8.85 7.65
C GLY A 77 -1.55 -8.94 6.13
N LEU A 78 -2.79 -9.02 5.69
CA LEU A 78 -3.19 -8.99 4.29
C LEU A 78 -3.82 -7.63 3.98
N VAL A 79 -3.31 -6.95 2.97
CA VAL A 79 -3.83 -5.66 2.49
C VAL A 79 -4.23 -5.74 1.01
N ARG A 80 -5.25 -4.97 0.64
CA ARG A 80 -5.75 -4.83 -0.73
C ARG A 80 -5.86 -3.37 -1.09
N GLY A 81 -5.53 -3.04 -2.34
CA GLY A 81 -5.41 -1.67 -2.82
C GLY A 81 -6.09 -1.49 -4.17
N GLN A 82 -6.70 -0.33 -4.38
CA GLN A 82 -7.35 0.04 -5.64
C GLN A 82 -6.92 1.46 -6.03
N LEU A 83 -6.30 1.60 -7.21
CA LEU A 83 -5.92 2.88 -7.77
C LEU A 83 -6.96 3.34 -8.80
N TRP A 84 -7.71 4.37 -8.43
CA TRP A 84 -8.78 4.96 -9.22
C TRP A 84 -8.31 6.24 -9.90
N ARG A 85 -8.60 6.38 -11.19
CA ARG A 85 -8.45 7.65 -11.89
C ARG A 85 -9.48 8.66 -11.38
N ARG A 86 -9.23 9.95 -11.63
CA ARG A 86 -10.14 11.04 -11.27
C ARG A 86 -11.55 10.91 -11.85
N ASP A 87 -11.70 10.23 -13.00
CA ASP A 87 -12.99 9.97 -13.65
C ASP A 87 -13.68 8.69 -13.17
N GLY A 88 -13.17 8.05 -12.11
CA GLY A 88 -13.78 6.87 -11.48
C GLY A 88 -13.41 5.54 -12.12
N VAL A 89 -12.53 5.52 -13.13
CA VAL A 89 -12.04 4.27 -13.73
C VAL A 89 -11.01 3.60 -12.82
N LEU A 90 -11.24 2.34 -12.46
CA LEU A 90 -10.26 1.49 -11.77
C LEU A 90 -9.11 1.17 -12.72
N ALA A 91 -7.92 1.69 -12.42
CA ALA A 91 -6.75 1.49 -13.26
C ALA A 91 -5.91 0.30 -12.80
N VAL A 92 -5.74 0.13 -11.48
CA VAL A 92 -4.87 -0.92 -10.91
C VAL A 92 -5.49 -1.50 -9.64
N SER A 93 -5.40 -2.81 -9.48
CA SER A 93 -5.64 -3.50 -8.20
C SER A 93 -4.33 -4.04 -7.64
N CYS A 94 -4.18 -4.00 -6.33
CA CYS A 94 -2.99 -4.46 -5.60
C CYS A 94 -3.38 -5.41 -4.47
N ALA A 95 -2.52 -6.38 -4.16
CA ALA A 95 -2.63 -7.22 -2.98
C ALA A 95 -1.23 -7.52 -2.43
N GLN A 96 -1.11 -7.52 -1.11
CA GLN A 96 0.16 -7.76 -0.42
C GLN A 96 -0.08 -8.41 0.94
N GLU A 97 0.67 -9.47 1.23
CA GLU A 97 0.85 -10.00 2.56
C GLU A 97 2.20 -9.52 3.13
N GLY A 98 2.23 -9.25 4.42
CA GLY A 98 3.46 -8.91 5.11
C GLY A 98 3.55 -9.51 6.50
N VAL A 99 4.78 -9.64 6.98
CA VAL A 99 5.06 -9.99 8.37
C VAL A 99 4.83 -8.78 9.25
N ILE A 100 4.12 -8.98 10.35
CA ILE A 100 3.91 -7.98 11.40
C ILE A 100 4.24 -8.63 12.74
N ARG A 101 5.36 -8.23 13.35
CA ARG A 101 5.75 -8.67 14.69
C ARG A 101 5.53 -7.54 15.67
N VAL A 102 4.75 -7.83 16.70
CA VAL A 102 4.47 -6.90 17.81
C VAL A 102 5.28 -7.31 19.03
N LYS A 103 5.73 -6.35 19.85
CA LYS A 103 6.27 -6.69 21.16
C LYS A 103 5.13 -7.20 22.04
N PRO A 104 5.34 -8.27 22.83
CA PRO A 104 4.38 -8.63 23.86
C PRO A 104 4.22 -7.44 24.83
N PRO A 105 3.02 -7.23 25.40
CA PRO A 105 2.84 -6.27 26.47
C PRO A 105 3.86 -6.56 27.58
N VAL A 106 4.48 -5.51 28.13
CA VAL A 106 5.30 -5.67 29.33
C VAL A 106 4.36 -6.17 30.42
N THR A 107 4.46 -7.45 30.75
CA THR A 107 3.77 -8.01 31.90
C THR A 107 4.67 -7.67 33.08
N GLU A 108 4.30 -6.65 33.88
CA GLU A 108 4.91 -6.51 35.19
C GLU A 108 4.57 -7.80 35.96
N SER A 109 5.59 -8.64 36.14
CA SER A 109 5.49 -9.81 37.00
C SER A 109 5.18 -9.29 38.39
N ARG A 110 3.94 -9.51 38.87
CA ARG A 110 3.60 -9.33 40.28
C ARG A 110 4.27 -10.46 41.07
N LEU A 111 5.55 -10.28 41.34
CA LEU A 111 6.27 -10.95 42.43
C LEU A 111 6.53 -9.91 43.52
#